data_AF-A0A3N5QFH6-F1
#
_entry.id   AF-A0A3N5QFH6-F1
#
_cell.length_a   1.000
_cell.length_b   1.000
_cell.length_c   1.000
_cell.angle_alpha   90.00
_cell.angle_beta   90.00
_cell.angle_gamma   90.00
#
_symmetry.space_group_name_H-M   'P 1'
#
loop_
_entity.id
_entity.type
_entity.pdbx_description
1 polymer ?
#
loop_
_entity_poly.entity_id
_entity_poly.type
_entity_poly.pdbx_seq_one_letter_code
_entity_poly.pdbx_strand_id
1 'polypeptide(L)' 'DAKGVEMKVMYNGSIPNNFESAVSVVVTGQYKDGQFHAKDILTKCPSKYEEEFEEQQVKTTGI' A
#
# COMPACT_ATOMS: atom_id res chain seq x y z
N ASP A 1 10.05 -2.34 0.68
CA ASP A 1 9.85 -1.42 -0.44
C ASP A 1 10.09 -2.21 -1.73
N ALA A 2 10.08 -1.57 -2.90
CA ALA A 2 10.30 -2.25 -4.18
C ALA A 2 11.71 -2.89 -4.33
N LYS A 3 12.62 -2.63 -3.38
CA LYS A 3 13.97 -3.21 -3.32
C LYS A 3 14.06 -4.39 -2.34
N GLY A 4 12.93 -4.83 -1.78
CA GLY A 4 12.85 -5.97 -0.86
C GLY A 4 13.02 -5.62 0.62
N VAL A 5 13.01 -4.34 1.01
CA VAL A 5 13.11 -3.96 2.43
C VAL A 5 11.77 -4.16 3.13
N GLU A 6 11.66 -5.13 4.03
CA GLU A 6 10.43 -5.42 4.76
C GLU A 6 10.48 -4.89 6.20
N MET A 7 9.32 -4.48 6.73
CA MET A 7 9.17 -4.05 8.12
C MET A 7 7.84 -4.53 8.66
N LYS A 8 7.86 -5.06 9.88
CA LYS A 8 6.64 -5.46 10.58
C LYS A 8 5.88 -4.24 11.09
N VAL A 9 4.59 -4.20 10.76
CA VAL A 9 3.65 -3.15 11.20
C VAL A 9 2.61 -3.76 12.13
N MET A 10 2.41 -3.15 13.29
CA MET A 10 1.37 -3.51 14.25
C MET A 10 0.22 -2.51 14.13
N TYR A 11 -1.01 -3.00 13.94
CA TYR A 11 -2.21 -2.18 13.85
C TYR A 11 -3.33 -2.80 14.66
N ASN A 12 -3.92 -2.03 15.59
CA ASN A 12 -4.97 -2.49 16.50
C ASN A 12 -6.34 -1.84 16.19
N GLY A 13 -6.46 -1.12 15.08
CA GLY A 13 -7.71 -0.51 14.64
C GLY A 13 -8.50 -1.40 13.70
N SER A 14 -9.64 -0.90 13.23
CA SER A 14 -10.45 -1.58 12.22
C SER A 14 -9.78 -1.49 10.84
N ILE A 15 -9.70 -2.62 10.14
CA ILE A 15 -9.19 -2.66 8.77
C ILE A 15 -10.18 -1.95 7.84
N PRO A 16 -9.73 -1.06 6.94
CA PRO A 16 -10.60 -0.45 5.93
C PRO A 16 -11.32 -1.50 5.07
N ASN A 17 -12.59 -1.27 4.75
CA ASN A 17 -13.41 -2.24 3.98
C ASN A 17 -12.83 -2.57 2.59
N ASN A 18 -12.08 -1.65 1.99
CA ASN A 18 -11.45 -1.78 0.68
C ASN A 18 -9.96 -2.15 0.76
N PHE A 19 -9.49 -2.67 1.90
CA PHE A 19 -8.08 -3.01 2.10
C PHE A 19 -7.61 -4.08 1.11
N GLU A 20 -8.39 -5.15 0.91
CA GLU A 20 -8.06 -6.26 0.00
C GLU A 20 -8.02 -5.85 -1.48
N SER A 21 -8.78 -4.82 -1.87
CA SER A 21 -8.85 -4.34 -3.26
C SER A 21 -7.93 -3.14 -3.53
N ALA A 22 -7.18 -2.68 -2.52
CA ALA A 22 -6.25 -1.57 -2.67
C ALA A 22 -5.01 -2.00 -3.45
N VAL A 23 -4.51 -1.15 -4.35
CA VAL A 23 -3.22 -1.38 -5.04
C VAL A 23 -2.06 -1.25 -4.07
N SER A 24 -2.17 -0.30 -3.15
CA SER A 24 -1.20 -0.09 -2.08
C SER A 24 -1.86 0.57 -0.89
N VAL A 25 -1.22 0.43 0.26
CA VAL A 25 -1.65 1.03 1.51
C VAL A 25 -0.56 1.94 2.05
N VAL A 26 -0.98 3.05 2.65
CA VAL A 26 -0.11 3.98 3.38
C VAL A 26 -0.50 3.90 4.84
N VAL A 27 0.49 3.68 5.71
CA VAL A 27 0.30 3.65 7.15
C VAL A 27 0.98 4.85 7.79
N THR A 28 0.32 5.48 8.74
CA THR A 28 0.91 6.54 9.58
C THR A 28 0.95 6.06 11.02
N GLY A 29 1.96 6.47 11.78
CA GLY A 29 2.19 5.89 13.10
C GLY A 29 3.52 6.27 13.71
N GLN A 30 3.95 5.47 14.68
CA GLN A 30 5.20 5.67 15.42
C GLN A 30 6.05 4.41 15.38
N TYR A 31 7.36 4.57 15.20
CA TYR A 31 8.33 3.48 15.32
C TYR A 31 8.85 3.40 16.74
N LYS A 32 8.69 2.24 17.40
CA LYS A 32 9.14 1.97 18.77
C LYS A 32 9.58 0.52 18.89
N ASP A 33 10.65 0.28 19.64
CA ASP A 33 11.10 -1.08 19.99
C ASP A 33 11.26 -2.04 18.79
N GLY A 34 11.81 -1.52 17.69
CA GLY A 34 12.03 -2.32 16.48
C GLY A 34 10.78 -2.58 15.63
N GLN A 35 9.64 -1.98 15.98
CA GLN A 35 8.35 -2.22 15.36
C GLN A 35 7.65 -0.91 15.00
N PHE A 36 6.96 -0.89 13.86
CA PHE A 36 6.13 0.25 13.49
C PHE A 36 4.71 0.06 13.99
N HIS A 37 4.26 0.92 14.89
CA HIS A 37 2.89 0.93 15.41
C HIS A 37 2.07 1.91 14.58
N ALA A 38 1.25 1.37 13.68
CA ALA A 38 0.34 2.15 12.86
C ALA A 38 -0.84 2.67 13.69
N LYS A 39 -1.21 3.91 13.43
CA LYS A 39 -2.39 4.59 13.97
C LYS A 39 -3.51 4.67 12.93
N ASP A 40 -3.17 4.92 11.67
CA ASP A 40 -4.13 5.05 10.57
C ASP A 40 -3.64 4.29 9.34
N ILE A 41 -4.60 3.78 8.56
CA ILE A 41 -4.38 3.11 7.27
C ILE A 41 -5.16 3.85 6.19
N LEU A 42 -4.48 4.22 5.11
CA LEU A 42 -5.07 4.82 3.92
C LEU A 42 -4.85 3.88 2.74
N THR A 43 -5.92 3.48 2.08
CA THR A 43 -5.89 2.67 0.87
C THR A 43 -5.76 3.56 -0.37
N LYS A 44 -4.90 3.18 -1.31
CA LYS A 44 -4.88 3.75 -2.66
C LYS A 44 -5.65 2.83 -3.61
N CYS A 45 -6.72 3.37 -4.19
CA CYS A 45 -7.49 2.70 -5.23
C CYS A 45 -6.86 2.92 -6.61
N PRO A 46 -6.94 1.93 -7.53
CA PRO A 46 -6.40 2.07 -8.88
C PRO A 46 -7.11 3.17 -9.68
N SER A 47 -8.42 3.34 -9.45
CA SER A 47 -9.27 4.29 -10.20
C SER A 47 -8.84 5.75 -10.10
N LYS A 48 -8.11 6.14 -9.04
CA LYS A 48 -7.60 7.51 -8.92
C LYS A 48 -6.48 7.81 -9.93
N TYR A 49 -5.80 6.78 -10.44
CA TYR A 49 -4.65 6.87 -11.34
C TYR A 49 -4.85 5.99 -12.58
N GLU A 50 -6.11 5.75 -12.99
CA GLU A 50 -6.47 4.86 -14.10
C GLU A 50 -5.64 5.15 -15.37
N GLU A 51 -5.41 6.43 -15.68
CA GLU A 51 -4.58 6.87 -16.82
C GLU A 51 -3.09 6.47 -16.68
N GLU A 52 -2.52 6.51 -15.47
CA GLU A 52 -1.12 6.13 -15.21
C GLU A 52 -0.91 4.61 -15.17
N PHE A 53 -1.92 3.84 -14.76
CA PHE A 53 -1.84 2.38 -14.73
C PHE A 53 -1.93 1.74 -16.12
N GLU A 54 -2.71 2.32 -17.03
CA GLU A 54 -2.81 1.84 -18.42
C GLU A 54 -1.46 1.93 -19.16
N GLU A 55 -0.68 3.00 -18.95
CA GLU A 55 0.64 3.16 -19.57
C GLU A 55 1.69 2.13 -19.11
N GLN A 56 1.55 1.60 -17.89
CA GLN A 56 2.50 0.63 -17.32
C GLN A 56 2.18 -0.82 -17.73
N GLN A 57 0.90 -1.15 -17.91
CA GLN A 57 0.43 -2.47 -18.35
C GLN A 57 0.74 -2.74 -19.84
N VAL A 58 0.71 -1.69 -20.68
CA VAL A 58 1.02 -1.78 -22.12
C VAL A 58 2.50 -2.09 -22.38
N LYS A 59 3.42 -1.65 -21.53
CA LYS A 59 4.87 -1.87 -21.71
C LYS A 59 5.34 -3.27 -21.38
N THR A 60 4.56 -4.08 -20.65
CA THR A 60 4.94 -5.45 -20.25
C THR A 60 4.37 -6.53 -21.18
N THR A 61 3.42 -6.19 -22.06
CA THR A 61 2.74 -7.15 -22.95
C THR A 61 3.20 -7.06 -24.43
N GLY A 62 4.21 -6.24 -24.74
CA GLY A 62 4.79 -6.18 -26.09
C GLY A 62 5.81 -7.29 -26.34
N ILE A 63 5.35 -8.39 -26.96
CA ILE A 63 6.19 -9.37 -27.69
C ILE A 63 6.53 -8.77 -29.06
#